data_AF-A0A920AF73-F1
#
_entry.id   AF-A0A920AF73-F1
#
_cell.length_a   1.000
_cell.length_b   1.000
_cell.length_c   1.000
_cell.angle_alpha   90.00
_cell.angle_beta   90.00
_cell.angle_gamma   90.00
#
_symmetry.space_group_name_H-M   'P 1'
#
loop_
_entity.id
_entity.type
_entity.pdbx_description
1 polymer ?
#
loop_
_entity_poly.entity_id
_entity_poly.type
_entity_poly.pdbx_seq_one_letter_code
_entity_poly.pdbx_strand_id
1 'polypeptide(L)'
;MTDFDGTLAIWGDDMGTSQIDGAEPFSEISLQLVNSNVLYDIVPLDSNKVQTELIYFGNNVVLFPYANYQIVDCGNDMGCTDSLAMNFDPLVEFDDNSCYYAVYGCMDPYSFNFNPLANVNQVSVEDSINPCIAIVEGCTIDESINFNETANVNDGSCIPFTYGCMDSDAFNFNPFANIEDGSCTELLEGCMQESALNYCDSCNVDNGICNYPIFGCTEETALNFNELANTDDGTCIAIILGCTQSSAFNYDSNANQNDGSCIPFTYGCMDSDAYNYNSNANTDNGSCIPVVFGCTSLTALNFNVSANTDNFSCIEPVYGCIESFALNYCDSCNVGDDSCVYPILGCTQESSLNYSALANIDDGSCIEIVDGMYTIFSF
;
A
#
# COMPACT_ATOMS: atom_id res chain seq x y z
N MET A 1 61.04 -40.09 94.31
CA MET A 1 62.18 -39.29 94.78
C MET A 1 62.28 -39.58 96.26
N THR A 2 63.14 -40.54 96.60
CA THR A 2 64.47 -40.26 97.18
C THR A 2 64.25 -39.61 98.54
N ASP A 3 64.28 -40.42 99.59
CA ASP A 3 64.36 -39.94 100.97
C ASP A 3 65.33 -38.77 100.99
N PHE A 4 64.81 -37.59 101.33
CA PHE A 4 65.64 -36.41 101.46
C PHE A 4 66.40 -36.55 102.78
N ASP A 5 67.55 -37.23 102.74
CA ASP A 5 68.56 -37.21 103.80
C ASP A 5 69.37 -35.91 103.63
N GLY A 6 68.70 -34.79 103.88
CA GLY A 6 69.30 -33.47 103.84
C GLY A 6 69.43 -32.88 105.23
N THR A 7 70.54 -32.19 105.47
CA THR A 7 70.72 -31.36 106.67
C THR A 7 70.58 -29.90 106.27
N LEU A 8 69.68 -29.18 106.93
CA LEU A 8 69.57 -27.73 106.79
C LEU A 8 70.28 -27.08 107.97
N ALA A 9 71.35 -26.32 107.68
CA ALA A 9 72.04 -25.57 108.71
C ALA A 9 71.27 -24.29 109.03
N ILE A 10 70.86 -24.14 110.29
CA ILE A 10 70.31 -22.89 110.82
C ILE A 10 71.43 -22.23 111.63
N TRP A 11 71.79 -21.02 111.23
CA TRP A 11 72.83 -20.25 111.91
C TRP A 11 72.21 -19.50 113.07
N GLY A 12 72.88 -19.57 114.23
CA GLY A 12 72.51 -18.80 115.41
C GLY A 12 73.00 -17.37 115.29
N ASP A 13 72.36 -16.49 116.05
CA ASP A 13 72.75 -15.09 116.14
C ASP A 13 74.17 -14.95 116.73
N ASP A 14 75.02 -14.11 116.13
CA ASP A 14 76.39 -13.91 116.59
C ASP A 14 76.50 -12.82 117.67
N MET A 15 77.44 -12.96 118.62
CA MET A 15 77.67 -11.93 119.66
C MET A 15 78.59 -10.80 119.19
N GLY A 16 78.96 -10.78 117.90
CA GLY A 16 79.93 -9.86 117.30
C GLY A 16 79.30 -8.57 116.77
N THR A 17 78.00 -8.57 116.50
CA THR A 17 77.24 -7.36 116.12
C THR A 17 76.02 -7.15 117.02
N SER A 18 75.42 -5.96 116.95
CA SER A 18 74.18 -5.65 117.69
C SER A 18 72.91 -5.92 116.87
N GLN A 19 73.03 -6.48 115.67
CA GLN A 19 71.91 -6.86 114.82
C GLN A 19 71.57 -8.33 115.05
N ILE A 20 70.29 -8.64 115.20
CA ILE A 20 69.82 -10.03 115.25
C ILE A 20 69.71 -10.51 113.80
N ASP A 21 70.65 -11.35 113.37
CA ASP A 21 70.72 -11.89 112.00
C ASP A 21 70.78 -13.42 111.93
N GLY A 22 70.69 -14.08 113.08
CA GLY A 22 70.48 -15.52 113.21
C GLY A 22 69.36 -15.89 114.20
N ALA A 23 69.19 -17.20 114.42
CA ALA A 23 68.23 -17.69 115.41
C ALA A 23 68.76 -17.49 116.85
N GLU A 24 67.95 -16.92 117.72
CA GLU A 24 68.25 -16.83 119.16
C GLU A 24 67.94 -18.16 119.85
N PRO A 25 68.69 -18.55 120.92
CA PRO A 25 68.35 -19.74 121.70
C PRO A 25 66.89 -19.71 122.17
N PHE A 26 66.19 -20.84 122.00
CA PHE A 26 64.78 -21.07 122.31
C PHE A 26 63.75 -20.43 121.36
N SER A 27 64.15 -19.84 120.22
CA SER A 27 63.20 -19.37 119.20
C SER A 27 62.60 -20.53 118.41
N GLU A 28 61.33 -20.41 118.04
CA GLU A 28 60.67 -21.34 117.12
C GLU A 28 61.12 -21.10 115.68
N ILE A 29 61.31 -22.17 114.92
CA ILE A 29 61.69 -22.15 113.51
C ILE A 29 60.57 -22.78 112.68
N SER A 30 60.00 -22.01 111.76
CA SER A 30 59.08 -22.51 110.73
C SER A 30 59.82 -22.79 109.43
N LEU A 31 59.45 -23.86 108.74
CA LEU A 31 60.01 -24.22 107.44
C LEU A 31 58.92 -24.14 106.37
N GLN A 32 59.22 -23.53 105.23
CA GLN A 32 58.31 -23.43 104.08
C GLN A 32 58.98 -23.96 102.82
N LEU A 33 58.20 -24.64 101.97
CA LEU A 33 58.60 -25.06 100.64
C LEU A 33 57.84 -24.25 99.60
N VAL A 34 58.58 -23.64 98.67
CA VAL A 34 58.01 -23.03 97.46
C VAL A 34 58.14 -24.01 96.31
N ASN A 35 57.04 -24.33 95.65
CA ASN A 35 57.06 -25.05 94.39
C ASN A 35 56.26 -24.26 93.34
N SER A 36 56.99 -23.63 92.42
CA SER A 36 56.42 -22.72 91.42
C SER A 36 55.58 -21.62 92.08
N ASN A 37 54.27 -21.56 91.82
CA ASN A 37 53.37 -20.54 92.34
C ASN A 37 52.59 -21.00 93.59
N VAL A 38 52.96 -22.15 94.18
CA VAL A 38 52.30 -22.68 95.38
C VAL A 38 53.29 -22.70 96.54
N LEU A 39 52.85 -22.18 97.67
CA LEU A 39 53.59 -22.13 98.94
C LEU A 39 53.04 -23.22 99.88
N TYR A 40 53.94 -23.96 100.51
CA TYR A 40 53.62 -25.04 101.45
C TYR A 40 54.31 -24.80 102.80
N ASP A 41 53.59 -24.86 103.90
CA ASP A 41 54.16 -24.93 105.24
C ASP A 41 54.58 -26.37 105.56
N ILE A 42 55.78 -26.54 106.14
CA ILE A 42 56.29 -27.84 106.58
C ILE A 42 56.09 -28.00 108.08
N VAL A 43 55.37 -29.08 108.43
CA VAL A 43 54.97 -29.40 109.80
C VAL A 43 55.81 -30.58 110.30
N PRO A 44 56.85 -30.35 111.12
CA PRO A 44 57.68 -31.41 111.68
C PRO A 44 56.91 -32.26 112.70
N LEU A 45 57.22 -33.57 112.72
CA LEU A 45 56.59 -34.55 113.61
C LEU A 45 57.65 -35.31 114.43
N ASP A 46 57.34 -35.64 115.68
CA ASP A 46 58.20 -36.43 116.56
C ASP A 46 58.23 -37.93 116.16
N SER A 47 58.99 -38.75 116.89
CA SER A 47 59.08 -40.19 116.64
C SER A 47 57.76 -40.96 116.82
N ASN A 48 56.77 -40.38 117.52
CA ASN A 48 55.42 -40.91 117.66
C ASN A 48 54.44 -40.31 116.63
N LYS A 49 54.93 -39.52 115.68
CA LYS A 49 54.17 -38.81 114.64
C LYS A 49 53.21 -37.75 115.18
N VAL A 50 53.52 -37.17 116.33
CA VAL A 50 52.80 -36.02 116.88
C VAL A 50 53.51 -34.74 116.45
N GLN A 51 52.75 -33.71 116.10
CA GLN A 51 53.31 -32.41 115.75
C GLN A 51 54.15 -31.89 116.91
N THR A 52 55.38 -31.49 116.58
CA THR A 52 56.32 -30.92 117.53
C THR A 52 56.78 -29.58 116.99
N GLU A 53 57.07 -28.64 117.88
CA GLU A 53 57.68 -27.38 117.49
C GLU A 53 59.18 -27.59 117.24
N LEU A 54 59.72 -26.89 116.24
CA LEU A 54 61.16 -26.84 115.97
C LEU A 54 61.75 -25.67 116.75
N ILE A 55 62.40 -25.97 117.87
CA ILE A 55 62.99 -24.95 118.73
C ILE A 55 64.50 -24.95 118.54
N TYR A 56 65.08 -23.77 118.31
CA TYR A 56 66.51 -23.61 118.14
C TYR A 56 67.26 -23.73 119.48
N PHE A 57 68.20 -24.66 119.57
CA PHE A 57 69.15 -24.78 120.69
C PHE A 57 70.57 -24.74 120.14
N GLY A 58 71.37 -23.75 120.57
CA GLY A 58 72.72 -23.54 120.04
C GLY A 58 73.59 -24.81 120.09
N ASN A 59 74.34 -25.05 119.02
CA ASN A 59 75.29 -26.17 118.85
C ASN A 59 74.71 -27.57 119.09
N ASN A 60 73.51 -27.85 118.57
CA ASN A 60 72.92 -29.19 118.54
C ASN A 60 72.46 -29.59 117.13
N VAL A 61 72.30 -30.90 116.93
CA VAL A 61 71.64 -31.48 115.75
C VAL A 61 70.31 -32.08 116.21
N VAL A 62 69.20 -31.56 115.68
CA VAL A 62 67.86 -32.08 115.92
C VAL A 62 67.43 -32.90 114.71
N LEU A 63 67.07 -34.16 114.94
CA LEU A 63 66.55 -35.07 113.92
C LEU A 63 65.03 -35.21 114.11
N PHE A 64 64.27 -34.90 113.06
CA PHE A 64 62.85 -35.22 112.98
C PHE A 64 62.65 -36.24 111.86
N PRO A 65 62.17 -37.46 112.16
CA PRO A 65 62.09 -38.54 111.18
C PRO A 65 60.92 -38.40 110.21
N TYR A 66 59.95 -37.51 110.49
CA TYR A 66 58.75 -37.31 109.67
C TYR A 66 58.37 -35.83 109.61
N ALA A 67 57.78 -35.42 108.48
CA ALA A 67 57.15 -34.11 108.32
C ALA A 67 55.91 -34.22 107.42
N ASN A 68 54.90 -33.41 107.69
CA ASN A 68 53.74 -33.19 106.81
C ASN A 68 53.84 -31.82 106.14
N TYR A 69 52.93 -31.53 105.20
CA TYR A 69 52.83 -30.21 104.58
C TYR A 69 51.38 -29.71 104.52
N GLN A 70 51.19 -28.39 104.48
CA GLN A 70 49.89 -27.74 104.27
C GLN A 70 49.99 -26.65 103.18
N ILE A 71 48.99 -26.56 102.29
CA ILE A 71 48.92 -25.56 101.19
C ILE A 71 48.43 -24.21 101.74
N VAL A 72 49.03 -23.12 101.26
CA VAL A 72 48.60 -21.74 101.52
C VAL A 72 47.85 -21.20 100.27
N ASP A 73 46.61 -20.74 100.44
CA ASP A 73 45.75 -20.17 99.37
C ASP A 73 45.79 -18.63 99.38
N CYS A 74 45.83 -18.01 98.20
CA CYS A 74 46.06 -16.57 97.97
C CYS A 74 44.93 -15.83 97.20
N GLY A 75 43.69 -16.36 97.18
CA GLY A 75 42.41 -15.64 96.95
C GLY A 75 42.33 -14.50 95.92
N ASN A 76 42.35 -14.78 94.62
CA ASN A 76 42.04 -13.81 93.56
C ASN A 76 40.95 -14.33 92.61
N ASP A 77 39.67 -14.15 92.95
CA ASP A 77 38.54 -14.42 92.04
C ASP A 77 38.13 -13.12 91.32
N MET A 78 38.19 -13.11 89.99
CA MET A 78 37.93 -11.96 89.10
C MET A 78 36.76 -12.25 88.14
N GLY A 79 35.93 -11.25 87.84
CA GLY A 79 34.78 -11.35 86.92
C GLY A 79 33.94 -10.07 86.86
N CYS A 80 32.81 -10.07 86.14
CA CYS A 80 31.98 -8.87 86.01
C CYS A 80 31.22 -8.50 87.30
N THR A 81 31.41 -7.27 87.78
CA THR A 81 30.77 -6.75 89.01
C THR A 81 29.51 -5.90 88.75
N ASP A 82 29.17 -5.60 87.49
CA ASP A 82 27.99 -4.78 87.17
C ASP A 82 26.70 -5.62 87.13
N SER A 83 25.76 -5.33 88.05
CA SER A 83 24.43 -5.96 88.15
C SER A 83 23.54 -5.85 86.90
N LEU A 84 23.84 -4.93 85.98
CA LEU A 84 23.10 -4.75 84.72
C LEU A 84 23.71 -5.55 83.56
N ALA A 85 24.89 -6.15 83.75
CA ALA A 85 25.50 -7.03 82.77
C ALA A 85 24.90 -8.44 82.83
N MET A 86 24.89 -9.14 81.69
CA MET A 86 24.33 -10.49 81.61
C MET A 86 25.20 -11.55 82.30
N ASN A 87 26.50 -11.29 82.47
CA ASN A 87 27.45 -12.14 83.18
C ASN A 87 27.85 -11.59 84.54
N PHE A 88 26.99 -10.77 85.15
CA PHE A 88 27.16 -10.35 86.53
C PHE A 88 27.39 -11.57 87.44
N ASP A 89 28.50 -11.58 88.18
CA ASP A 89 28.77 -12.56 89.22
C ASP A 89 28.77 -11.85 90.58
N PRO A 90 27.82 -12.17 91.49
CA PRO A 90 27.80 -11.55 92.81
C PRO A 90 28.93 -12.04 93.74
N LEU A 91 29.75 -13.01 93.34
CA LEU A 91 30.81 -13.61 94.15
C LEU A 91 32.22 -13.04 93.88
N VAL A 92 32.39 -12.27 92.80
CA VAL A 92 33.69 -11.67 92.46
C VAL A 92 33.80 -10.27 93.06
N GLU A 93 34.97 -9.96 93.61
CA GLU A 93 35.22 -8.65 94.25
C GLU A 93 35.90 -7.65 93.30
N PHE A 94 36.46 -8.13 92.18
CA PHE A 94 37.23 -7.32 91.24
C PHE A 94 36.74 -7.49 89.80
N ASP A 95 36.40 -6.35 89.17
CA ASP A 95 36.03 -6.28 87.75
C ASP A 95 37.23 -6.55 86.85
N ASP A 96 37.10 -7.53 85.98
CA ASP A 96 38.08 -7.86 84.93
C ASP A 96 37.71 -7.28 83.56
N ASN A 97 36.71 -6.37 83.51
CA ASN A 97 36.14 -5.80 82.31
C ASN A 97 35.48 -6.84 81.38
N SER A 98 35.11 -8.02 81.89
CA SER A 98 34.39 -9.04 81.12
C SER A 98 32.88 -8.75 80.96
N CYS A 99 32.36 -7.67 81.54
CA CYS A 99 30.93 -7.34 81.50
C CYS A 99 30.41 -7.19 80.06
N TYR A 100 29.38 -7.97 79.71
CA TYR A 100 28.64 -7.80 78.46
C TYR A 100 27.15 -7.54 78.72
N TYR A 101 26.62 -6.50 78.08
CA TYR A 101 25.27 -5.99 78.30
C TYR A 101 24.27 -6.53 77.28
N ALA A 102 22.99 -6.57 77.67
CA ALA A 102 21.89 -6.90 76.77
C ALA A 102 21.71 -5.81 75.69
N VAL A 103 21.76 -6.24 74.44
CA VAL A 103 21.36 -5.47 73.26
C VAL A 103 20.10 -6.14 72.74
N TYR A 104 18.97 -5.48 72.95
CA TYR A 104 17.66 -5.92 72.51
C TYR A 104 17.48 -5.69 71.01
N GLY A 105 16.89 -6.65 70.32
CA GLY A 105 16.58 -6.55 68.89
C GLY A 105 16.32 -7.91 68.28
N CYS A 106 15.99 -7.93 66.98
CA CYS A 106 15.79 -9.20 66.29
C CYS A 106 17.13 -9.91 66.07
N MET A 107 17.22 -11.15 66.57
CA MET A 107 18.41 -12.00 66.40
C MET A 107 18.31 -12.94 65.21
N ASP A 108 17.15 -13.01 64.53
CA ASP A 108 16.94 -13.86 63.37
C ASP A 108 17.55 -13.21 62.10
N PRO A 109 18.59 -13.82 61.50
CA PRO A 109 19.21 -13.29 60.29
C PRO A 109 18.31 -13.32 59.04
N TYR A 110 17.16 -14.01 59.09
CA TYR A 110 16.18 -14.07 58.01
C TYR A 110 15.01 -13.08 58.17
N SER A 111 15.07 -12.20 59.17
CA SER A 111 14.05 -11.20 59.45
C SER A 111 14.46 -9.81 58.93
N PHE A 112 13.48 -9.00 58.54
CA PHE A 112 13.67 -7.69 57.90
C PHE A 112 14.45 -6.69 58.78
N ASN A 113 14.23 -6.74 60.09
CA ASN A 113 14.86 -5.86 61.08
C ASN A 113 15.95 -6.57 61.89
N PHE A 114 16.64 -7.56 61.32
CA PHE A 114 17.78 -8.23 61.93
C PHE A 114 18.81 -7.22 62.45
N ASN A 115 19.16 -7.33 63.73
CA ASN A 115 20.20 -6.52 64.35
C ASN A 115 21.42 -7.42 64.63
N PRO A 116 22.55 -7.25 63.89
CA PRO A 116 23.74 -8.08 64.08
C PRO A 116 24.44 -7.88 65.43
N LEU A 117 24.05 -6.84 66.19
CA LEU A 117 24.57 -6.58 67.54
C LEU A 117 23.63 -7.07 68.64
N ALA A 118 22.41 -7.52 68.31
CA ALA A 118 21.47 -8.00 69.30
C ALA A 118 21.93 -9.35 69.87
N ASN A 119 21.91 -9.46 71.20
CA ASN A 119 22.19 -10.68 71.93
C ASN A 119 20.99 -11.16 72.78
N VAL A 120 19.87 -10.42 72.73
CA VAL A 120 18.59 -10.79 73.34
C VAL A 120 17.43 -10.52 72.35
N ASN A 121 16.67 -11.55 71.97
CA ASN A 121 15.58 -11.47 70.99
C ASN A 121 14.26 -10.96 71.59
N GLN A 122 14.24 -9.69 71.97
CA GLN A 122 13.10 -9.02 72.62
C GLN A 122 13.05 -7.54 72.20
N VAL A 123 11.92 -6.86 72.40
CA VAL A 123 11.78 -5.43 72.09
C VAL A 123 12.51 -4.57 73.15
N SER A 124 12.39 -4.93 74.43
CA SER A 124 13.06 -4.26 75.54
C SER A 124 13.10 -5.14 76.79
N VAL A 125 13.71 -4.66 77.88
CA VAL A 125 13.74 -5.36 79.19
C VAL A 125 12.34 -5.69 79.74
N GLU A 126 11.35 -4.84 79.46
CA GLU A 126 9.97 -5.03 79.92
C GLU A 126 9.07 -5.71 78.88
N ASP A 127 9.55 -5.85 77.64
CA ASP A 127 8.77 -6.36 76.51
C ASP A 127 9.50 -7.52 75.83
N SER A 128 9.11 -8.73 76.24
CA SER A 128 9.64 -9.99 75.74
C SER A 128 9.01 -10.45 74.42
N ILE A 129 8.21 -9.62 73.75
CA ILE A 129 7.64 -9.95 72.44
C ILE A 129 8.78 -10.15 71.45
N ASN A 130 8.61 -11.12 70.54
CA ASN A 130 9.53 -11.34 69.44
C ASN A 130 9.57 -10.07 68.55
N PRO A 131 10.69 -9.33 68.51
CA PRO A 131 10.78 -8.08 67.76
C PRO A 131 10.93 -8.32 66.25
N CYS A 132 11.11 -9.57 65.81
CA CYS A 132 11.41 -9.90 64.42
C CYS A 132 10.23 -9.68 63.48
N ILE A 133 10.47 -8.93 62.43
CA ILE A 133 9.53 -8.68 61.33
C ILE A 133 9.87 -9.63 60.19
N ALA A 134 8.91 -10.45 59.75
CA ALA A 134 9.09 -11.34 58.62
C ALA A 134 9.38 -10.57 57.32
N ILE A 135 10.27 -11.09 56.48
CA ILE A 135 10.45 -10.58 55.12
C ILE A 135 9.21 -10.94 54.29
N VAL A 136 8.61 -9.93 53.67
CA VAL A 136 7.55 -10.08 52.69
C VAL A 136 8.05 -9.46 51.40
N GLU A 137 8.36 -10.34 50.44
CA GLU A 137 8.80 -9.95 49.10
C GLU A 137 7.61 -9.54 48.25
N GLY A 138 7.81 -8.52 47.42
CA GLY A 138 6.84 -8.05 46.44
C GLY A 138 7.16 -6.65 45.96
N CYS A 139 6.34 -6.11 45.06
CA CYS A 139 6.57 -4.75 44.60
C CYS A 139 6.21 -3.71 45.67
N THR A 140 7.18 -2.87 46.03
CA THR A 140 7.03 -1.79 47.03
C THR A 140 6.79 -0.41 46.42
N ILE A 141 6.54 -0.32 45.11
CA ILE A 141 6.31 0.95 44.39
C ILE A 141 4.80 1.16 44.22
N ASP A 142 4.26 2.16 44.91
CA ASP A 142 2.82 2.49 44.91
C ASP A 142 2.26 2.77 43.49
N GLU A 143 3.09 3.25 42.57
CA GLU A 143 2.74 3.55 41.18
C GLU A 143 2.97 2.35 40.22
N SER A 144 2.89 1.12 40.72
CA SER A 144 3.01 -0.09 39.91
C SER A 144 1.71 -0.89 39.91
N ILE A 145 1.48 -1.67 38.84
CA ILE A 145 0.24 -2.47 38.69
C ILE A 145 0.14 -3.56 39.75
N ASN A 146 1.28 -4.13 40.14
CA ASN A 146 1.37 -5.23 41.09
C ASN A 146 1.92 -4.79 42.45
N PHE A 147 1.68 -3.53 42.83
CA PHE A 147 2.00 -3.02 44.16
C PHE A 147 1.42 -3.94 45.25
N ASN A 148 2.26 -4.31 46.22
CA ASN A 148 1.87 -5.11 47.37
C ASN A 148 2.04 -4.27 48.65
N GLU A 149 0.93 -3.84 49.23
CA GLU A 149 0.88 -3.04 50.47
C GLU A 149 1.54 -3.73 51.69
N THR A 150 1.71 -5.06 51.64
CA THR A 150 2.33 -5.85 52.71
C THR A 150 3.83 -6.11 52.49
N ALA A 151 4.36 -5.80 51.31
CA ALA A 151 5.76 -6.04 50.99
C ALA A 151 6.68 -5.04 51.71
N ASN A 152 7.75 -5.55 52.33
CA ASN A 152 8.79 -4.74 52.95
C ASN A 152 10.15 -4.87 52.24
N VAL A 153 10.27 -5.80 51.30
CA VAL A 153 11.45 -5.97 50.45
C VAL A 153 11.00 -6.01 48.99
N ASN A 154 11.61 -5.15 48.16
CA ASN A 154 11.37 -5.12 46.73
C ASN A 154 12.09 -6.30 46.06
N ASP A 155 11.34 -7.18 45.41
CA ASP A 155 11.84 -8.37 44.70
C ASP A 155 12.13 -8.13 43.21
N GLY A 156 11.97 -6.89 42.73
CA GLY A 156 12.10 -6.53 41.32
C GLY A 156 10.91 -6.92 40.46
N SER A 157 9.81 -7.43 41.04
CA SER A 157 8.60 -7.80 40.29
C SER A 157 7.78 -6.63 39.79
N CYS A 158 8.11 -5.38 40.14
CA CYS A 158 7.32 -4.19 39.83
C CYS A 158 7.05 -4.02 38.32
N ILE A 159 5.77 -3.94 37.97
CA ILE A 159 5.29 -3.72 36.60
C ILE A 159 4.95 -2.23 36.47
N PRO A 160 5.69 -1.47 35.64
CA PRO A 160 5.40 -0.05 35.42
C PRO A 160 4.10 0.12 34.60
N PHE A 161 3.43 1.26 34.77
CA PHE A 161 2.36 1.66 33.87
C PHE A 161 2.92 2.01 32.49
N THR A 162 2.42 1.32 31.47
CA THR A 162 2.68 1.60 30.06
C THR A 162 1.36 1.97 29.42
N TYR A 163 1.20 3.26 29.15
CA TYR A 163 0.03 3.80 28.47
C TYR A 163 0.13 3.55 26.96
N GLY A 164 -1.00 3.27 26.33
CA GLY A 164 -1.12 3.22 24.87
C GLY A 164 -2.36 2.44 24.45
N CYS A 165 -2.58 2.36 23.14
CA CYS A 165 -3.68 1.62 22.58
C CYS A 165 -3.49 0.10 22.78
N MET A 166 -4.46 -0.53 23.44
CA MET A 166 -4.49 -1.97 23.71
C MET A 166 -5.30 -2.76 22.66
N ASP A 167 -6.01 -2.08 21.76
CA ASP A 167 -6.77 -2.68 20.67
C ASP A 167 -5.84 -3.19 19.56
N SER A 168 -5.84 -4.49 19.29
CA SER A 168 -5.00 -5.12 18.26
C SER A 168 -5.37 -4.72 16.83
N ASP A 169 -6.59 -4.24 16.62
CA ASP A 169 -7.09 -3.86 15.30
C ASP A 169 -6.85 -2.36 15.00
N ALA A 170 -6.30 -1.61 15.96
CA ALA A 170 -5.96 -0.20 15.80
C ALA A 170 -4.61 0.02 15.11
N PHE A 171 -4.49 1.12 14.37
CA PHE A 171 -3.27 1.51 13.65
C PHE A 171 -2.06 1.72 14.57
N ASN A 172 -2.28 2.25 15.78
CA ASN A 172 -1.25 2.53 16.77
C ASN A 172 -1.25 1.54 17.94
N PHE A 173 -1.67 0.29 17.71
CA PHE A 173 -1.61 -0.77 18.70
C PHE A 173 -0.22 -0.88 19.35
N ASN A 174 -0.18 -0.84 20.67
CA ASN A 174 1.04 -1.03 21.46
C ASN A 174 0.96 -2.36 22.23
N PRO A 175 1.70 -3.41 21.80
CA PRO A 175 1.67 -4.72 22.47
C PRO A 175 2.25 -4.70 23.89
N PHE A 176 2.89 -3.62 24.30
CA PHE A 176 3.44 -3.44 25.65
C PHE A 176 2.55 -2.55 26.54
N ALA A 177 1.49 -1.95 26.00
CA ALA A 177 0.54 -1.18 26.79
C ALA A 177 -0.21 -2.09 27.76
N ASN A 178 -0.29 -1.66 29.01
CA ASN A 178 -1.05 -2.33 30.06
C ASN A 178 -2.14 -1.43 30.66
N ILE A 179 -2.22 -0.18 30.18
CA ILE A 179 -3.29 0.77 30.48
C ILE A 179 -3.71 1.46 29.18
N GLU A 180 -5.01 1.39 28.87
CA GLU A 180 -5.62 2.09 27.74
C GLU A 180 -5.67 3.60 28.03
N ASP A 181 -5.14 4.41 27.12
CA ASP A 181 -5.08 5.87 27.24
C ASP A 181 -6.04 6.61 26.29
N GLY A 182 -6.81 5.86 25.48
CA GLY A 182 -7.73 6.43 24.51
C GLY A 182 -7.04 6.99 23.27
N SER A 183 -5.77 6.65 23.04
CA SER A 183 -5.03 7.05 21.84
C SER A 183 -5.34 6.18 20.62
N CYS A 184 -6.15 5.13 20.73
CA CYS A 184 -6.47 4.22 19.63
C CYS A 184 -6.99 4.97 18.39
N THR A 185 -6.31 4.74 17.27
CA THR A 185 -6.66 5.25 15.95
C THR A 185 -7.15 4.08 15.11
N GLU A 186 -8.34 4.20 14.52
CA GLU A 186 -8.90 3.19 13.62
C GLU A 186 -7.96 2.93 12.43
N LEU A 187 -7.76 1.66 12.08
CA LEU A 187 -7.01 1.25 10.90
C LEU A 187 -7.88 1.41 9.66
N LEU A 188 -7.53 2.38 8.81
CA LEU A 188 -8.24 2.69 7.57
C LEU A 188 -7.31 2.44 6.38
N GLU A 189 -7.64 1.41 5.60
CA GLU A 189 -6.87 1.00 4.43
C GLU A 189 -7.40 1.63 3.14
N GLY A 190 -6.50 2.15 2.31
CA GLY A 190 -6.85 2.71 1.00
C GLY A 190 -5.63 3.23 0.23
N CYS A 191 -5.83 3.71 -0.99
CA CYS A 191 -4.73 4.28 -1.76
C CYS A 191 -4.34 5.64 -1.17
N MET A 192 -3.06 5.80 -0.79
CA MET A 192 -2.53 7.04 -0.20
C MET A 192 -1.99 8.04 -1.24
N GLN A 193 -2.07 7.71 -2.54
CA GLN A 193 -1.52 8.53 -3.62
C GLN A 193 -2.58 9.48 -4.18
N GLU A 194 -2.37 10.80 -4.00
CA GLU A 194 -3.30 11.85 -4.46
C GLU A 194 -3.59 11.83 -5.97
N SER A 195 -2.69 11.25 -6.76
CA SER A 195 -2.84 11.12 -8.22
C SER A 195 -3.71 9.95 -8.66
N ALA A 196 -4.17 9.09 -7.74
CA ALA A 196 -5.05 7.98 -8.04
C ALA A 196 -6.53 8.38 -7.98
N LEU A 197 -7.35 7.76 -8.82
CA LEU A 197 -8.81 7.94 -8.86
C LEU A 197 -9.51 7.46 -7.59
N ASN A 198 -8.90 6.51 -6.88
CA ASN A 198 -9.40 5.96 -5.62
C ASN A 198 -8.56 6.41 -4.41
N TYR A 199 -7.96 7.60 -4.49
CA TYR A 199 -7.27 8.23 -3.37
C TYR A 199 -8.19 8.32 -2.14
N CYS A 200 -7.67 7.92 -0.98
CA CYS A 200 -8.36 7.97 0.30
C CYS A 200 -7.67 8.98 1.22
N ASP A 201 -8.32 10.12 1.47
CA ASP A 201 -7.76 11.18 2.34
C ASP A 201 -7.76 10.82 3.83
N SER A 202 -8.64 9.90 4.23
CA SER A 202 -8.84 9.48 5.62
C SER A 202 -8.06 8.22 5.98
N CYS A 203 -7.41 7.59 5.01
CA CYS A 203 -6.71 6.33 5.21
C CYS A 203 -5.32 6.56 5.81
N ASN A 204 -4.91 5.67 6.71
CA ASN A 204 -3.60 5.70 7.38
C ASN A 204 -2.70 4.51 7.01
N VAL A 205 -3.21 3.58 6.20
CA VAL A 205 -2.47 2.44 5.66
C VAL A 205 -2.69 2.34 4.15
N ASP A 206 -1.59 2.27 3.40
CA ASP A 206 -1.65 2.02 1.96
C ASP A 206 -1.95 0.55 1.69
N ASN A 207 -3.04 0.26 0.98
CA ASN A 207 -3.40 -1.10 0.58
C ASN A 207 -2.69 -1.57 -0.71
N GLY A 208 -1.90 -0.69 -1.35
CA GLY A 208 -1.17 -0.98 -2.59
C GLY A 208 -2.04 -1.07 -3.84
N ILE A 209 -3.35 -0.80 -3.74
CA ILE A 209 -4.31 -0.83 -4.85
C ILE A 209 -4.65 0.62 -5.22
N CYS A 210 -3.85 1.21 -6.11
CA CYS A 210 -4.08 2.55 -6.64
C CYS A 210 -4.48 2.48 -8.12
N ASN A 211 -5.67 2.99 -8.43
CA ASN A 211 -6.20 3.10 -9.79
C ASN A 211 -5.81 4.46 -10.37
N TYR A 212 -4.84 4.48 -11.27
CA TYR A 212 -4.40 5.72 -11.90
C TYR A 212 -5.24 6.07 -13.14
N PRO A 213 -5.43 7.37 -13.43
CA PRO A 213 -6.10 7.80 -14.65
C PRO A 213 -5.27 7.39 -15.88
N ILE A 214 -5.92 6.67 -16.79
CA ILE A 214 -5.45 6.42 -18.15
C ILE A 214 -6.33 7.27 -19.05
N PHE A 215 -5.73 8.34 -19.58
CA PHE A 215 -6.40 9.32 -20.42
C PHE A 215 -6.63 8.77 -21.83
N GLY A 216 -7.81 9.03 -22.37
CA GLY A 216 -8.19 8.75 -23.74
C GLY A 216 -9.71 8.75 -23.91
N CYS A 217 -10.17 8.53 -25.13
CA CYS A 217 -11.61 8.49 -25.38
C CYS A 217 -12.25 7.23 -24.77
N THR A 218 -13.23 7.43 -23.89
CA THR A 218 -13.97 6.36 -23.20
C THR A 218 -15.29 5.97 -23.89
N GLU A 219 -15.70 6.70 -24.93
CA GLU A 219 -16.94 6.46 -25.67
C GLU A 219 -16.76 5.35 -26.72
N GLU A 220 -17.40 4.19 -26.53
CA GLU A 220 -17.29 3.03 -27.44
C GLU A 220 -17.72 3.33 -28.88
N THR A 221 -18.58 4.33 -29.08
CA THR A 221 -19.07 4.75 -30.39
C THR A 221 -18.15 5.75 -31.10
N ALA A 222 -17.06 6.19 -30.46
CA ALA A 222 -16.12 7.14 -31.05
C ALA A 222 -15.10 6.44 -31.97
N LEU A 223 -14.60 7.18 -32.96
CA LEU A 223 -13.62 6.67 -33.93
C LEU A 223 -12.27 6.30 -33.28
N ASN A 224 -11.91 6.98 -32.19
CA ASN A 224 -10.65 6.81 -31.47
C ASN A 224 -10.86 6.25 -30.04
N PHE A 225 -11.91 5.45 -29.84
CA PHE A 225 -12.15 4.75 -28.59
C PHE A 225 -10.89 3.99 -28.11
N ASN A 226 -10.54 4.15 -26.84
CA ASN A 226 -9.43 3.46 -26.20
C ASN A 226 -9.96 2.57 -25.07
N GLU A 227 -9.94 1.25 -25.27
CA GLU A 227 -10.41 0.26 -24.30
C GLU A 227 -9.65 0.27 -22.97
N LEU A 228 -8.44 0.85 -22.94
CA LEU A 228 -7.62 0.98 -21.74
C LEU A 228 -7.87 2.32 -21.01
N ALA A 229 -8.54 3.28 -21.65
CA ALA A 229 -8.83 4.56 -21.03
C ALA A 229 -9.91 4.39 -19.96
N ASN A 230 -9.65 4.95 -18.77
CA ASN A 230 -10.61 4.98 -17.66
C ASN A 230 -11.00 6.42 -17.29
N THR A 231 -10.42 7.41 -17.96
CA THR A 231 -10.64 8.84 -17.74
C THR A 231 -10.72 9.52 -19.09
N ASP A 232 -11.88 10.11 -19.40
CA ASP A 232 -12.07 10.86 -20.65
C ASP A 232 -11.19 12.13 -20.65
N ASP A 233 -10.44 12.32 -21.73
CA ASP A 233 -9.61 13.50 -21.96
C ASP A 233 -10.22 14.50 -22.95
N GLY A 234 -11.44 14.23 -23.41
CA GLY A 234 -12.17 15.06 -24.38
C GLY A 234 -11.64 14.93 -25.81
N THR A 235 -10.80 13.93 -26.10
CA THR A 235 -10.28 13.69 -27.46
C THR A 235 -11.24 12.87 -28.33
N CYS A 236 -12.40 12.44 -27.83
CA CYS A 236 -13.35 11.63 -28.59
C CYS A 236 -13.79 12.27 -29.92
N ILE A 237 -13.61 11.52 -31.00
CA ILE A 237 -14.02 11.89 -32.35
C ILE A 237 -15.33 11.17 -32.68
N ALA A 238 -16.42 11.92 -32.80
CA ALA A 238 -17.71 11.38 -33.21
C ALA A 238 -17.63 10.78 -34.62
N ILE A 239 -18.25 9.62 -34.84
CA ILE A 239 -18.36 9.03 -36.18
C ILE A 239 -19.41 9.82 -36.98
N ILE A 240 -19.00 10.35 -38.13
CA ILE A 240 -19.87 11.02 -39.09
C ILE A 240 -19.86 10.16 -40.36
N LEU A 241 -21.00 9.51 -40.61
CA LEU A 241 -21.22 8.66 -41.77
C LEU A 241 -21.53 9.51 -43.00
N GLY A 242 -20.94 9.14 -44.13
CA GLY A 242 -21.23 9.73 -45.43
C GLY A 242 -20.22 9.31 -46.49
N CYS A 243 -20.36 9.81 -47.71
CA CYS A 243 -19.40 9.49 -48.76
C CYS A 243 -18.08 10.23 -48.56
N THR A 244 -17.01 9.50 -48.24
CA THR A 244 -15.66 10.07 -48.04
C THR A 244 -14.82 10.18 -49.32
N GLN A 245 -15.33 9.71 -50.46
CA GLN A 245 -14.61 9.74 -51.73
C GLN A 245 -14.81 11.08 -52.43
N SER A 246 -13.76 11.90 -52.55
CA SER A 246 -13.82 13.22 -53.19
C SER A 246 -14.20 13.19 -54.67
N SER A 247 -14.14 12.01 -55.32
CA SER A 247 -14.54 11.78 -56.70
C SER A 247 -15.99 11.32 -56.85
N ALA A 248 -16.78 11.30 -55.77
CA ALA A 248 -18.21 10.96 -55.81
C ALA A 248 -19.07 12.23 -55.93
N PHE A 249 -20.24 12.08 -56.55
CA PHE A 249 -21.22 13.15 -56.74
C PHE A 249 -21.76 13.70 -55.41
N ASN A 250 -21.92 12.83 -54.40
CA ASN A 250 -22.42 13.16 -53.07
C ASN A 250 -21.32 13.14 -52.00
N TYR A 251 -20.08 13.50 -52.36
CA TYR A 251 -18.98 13.63 -51.40
C TYR A 251 -19.37 14.55 -50.23
N ASP A 252 -19.17 14.07 -49.00
CA ASP A 252 -19.35 14.84 -47.77
C ASP A 252 -17.99 15.08 -47.11
N SER A 253 -17.58 16.34 -47.05
CA SER A 253 -16.30 16.74 -46.43
C SER A 253 -16.27 16.61 -44.91
N ASN A 254 -17.43 16.48 -44.27
CA ASN A 254 -17.54 16.28 -42.82
C ASN A 254 -17.56 14.80 -42.44
N ALA A 255 -17.81 13.90 -43.40
CA ALA A 255 -17.81 12.47 -43.14
C ALA A 255 -16.39 11.98 -42.84
N ASN A 256 -16.24 11.24 -41.75
CA ASN A 256 -14.98 10.59 -41.36
C ASN A 256 -15.01 9.06 -41.49
N GLN A 257 -16.17 8.50 -41.81
CA GLN A 257 -16.35 7.07 -42.08
C GLN A 257 -17.27 6.89 -43.29
N ASN A 258 -16.82 6.06 -44.24
CA ASN A 258 -17.58 5.77 -45.45
C ASN A 258 -18.75 4.83 -45.13
N ASP A 259 -19.96 5.22 -45.48
CA ASP A 259 -21.19 4.43 -45.26
C ASP A 259 -21.66 3.65 -46.49
N GLY A 260 -20.89 3.67 -47.58
CA GLY A 260 -21.25 3.05 -48.85
C GLY A 260 -22.24 3.85 -49.70
N SER A 261 -22.62 5.07 -49.29
CA SER A 261 -23.58 5.91 -50.04
C SER A 261 -22.99 6.59 -51.29
N CYS A 262 -21.70 6.40 -51.60
CA CYS A 262 -21.02 7.11 -52.69
C CYS A 262 -21.66 6.83 -54.07
N ILE A 263 -22.10 7.90 -54.74
CA ILE A 263 -22.68 7.88 -56.08
C ILE A 263 -21.62 8.37 -57.07
N PRO A 264 -21.28 7.61 -58.14
CA PRO A 264 -20.34 8.08 -59.15
C PRO A 264 -20.92 9.20 -60.01
N PHE A 265 -20.05 10.08 -60.53
CA PHE A 265 -20.43 11.03 -61.56
C PHE A 265 -20.87 10.28 -62.83
N THR A 266 -22.09 10.55 -63.29
CA THR A 266 -22.63 10.08 -64.57
C THR A 266 -22.86 11.29 -65.46
N TYR A 267 -21.99 11.44 -66.45
CA TYR A 267 -21.99 12.58 -67.35
C TYR A 267 -23.00 12.42 -68.48
N GLY A 268 -23.72 13.50 -68.82
CA GLY A 268 -24.62 13.56 -69.96
C GLY A 268 -25.46 14.82 -69.94
N CYS A 269 -26.28 15.03 -70.98
CA CYS A 269 -27.18 16.18 -71.01
C CYS A 269 -28.31 16.02 -69.98
N MET A 270 -28.43 16.98 -69.06
CA MET A 270 -29.48 16.99 -68.03
C MET A 270 -30.69 17.85 -68.38
N ASP A 271 -30.61 18.62 -69.47
CA ASP A 271 -31.71 19.44 -69.97
C ASP A 271 -32.76 18.54 -70.65
N SER A 272 -33.98 18.51 -70.10
CA SER A 272 -35.09 17.70 -70.61
C SER A 272 -35.58 18.12 -71.99
N ASP A 273 -35.28 19.35 -72.41
CA ASP A 273 -35.69 19.91 -73.70
C ASP A 273 -34.63 19.69 -74.80
N ALA A 274 -33.49 19.09 -74.46
CA ALA A 274 -32.43 18.78 -75.41
C ALA A 274 -32.67 17.45 -76.15
N TYR A 275 -32.19 17.35 -77.39
CA TYR A 275 -32.35 16.18 -78.25
C TYR A 275 -31.70 14.91 -77.68
N ASN A 276 -30.59 15.06 -76.95
CA ASN A 276 -29.83 13.98 -76.35
C ASN A 276 -29.93 13.94 -74.81
N TYR A 277 -31.05 14.39 -74.25
CA TYR A 277 -31.35 14.29 -72.82
C TYR A 277 -31.08 12.87 -72.29
N ASN A 278 -30.36 12.78 -71.18
CA ASN A 278 -30.07 11.53 -70.48
C ASN A 278 -30.61 11.61 -69.04
N SER A 279 -31.71 10.91 -68.77
CA SER A 279 -32.35 10.86 -67.45
C SER A 279 -31.52 10.17 -66.37
N ASN A 280 -30.47 9.42 -66.73
CA ASN A 280 -29.55 8.81 -65.79
C ASN A 280 -28.32 9.70 -65.49
N ALA A 281 -28.14 10.81 -66.20
CA ALA A 281 -27.05 11.74 -65.93
C ALA A 281 -27.33 12.51 -64.63
N ASN A 282 -26.32 12.59 -63.76
CA ASN A 282 -26.37 13.43 -62.56
C ASN A 282 -25.48 14.66 -62.68
N THR A 283 -24.70 14.76 -63.77
CA THR A 283 -23.75 15.85 -64.00
C THR A 283 -23.73 16.25 -65.46
N ASP A 284 -24.03 17.51 -65.72
CA ASP A 284 -23.96 18.06 -67.06
C ASP A 284 -22.50 18.21 -67.50
N ASN A 285 -22.21 17.74 -68.71
CA ASN A 285 -20.90 17.87 -69.34
C ASN A 285 -20.92 18.82 -70.54
N GLY A 286 -22.00 19.58 -70.73
CA GLY A 286 -22.16 20.51 -71.85
C GLY A 286 -22.40 19.82 -73.19
N SER A 287 -22.78 18.53 -73.18
CA SER A 287 -23.07 17.77 -74.40
C SER A 287 -24.48 18.03 -74.97
N CYS A 288 -25.30 18.87 -74.33
CA CYS A 288 -26.68 19.11 -74.76
C CYS A 288 -26.76 19.66 -76.19
N ILE A 289 -27.56 18.97 -77.02
CA ILE A 289 -27.84 19.34 -78.39
C ILE A 289 -29.26 19.94 -78.43
N PRO A 290 -29.44 21.18 -78.90
CA PRO A 290 -30.76 21.78 -78.99
C PRO A 290 -31.64 21.02 -79.99
N VAL A 291 -32.93 20.90 -79.68
CA VAL A 291 -33.92 20.36 -80.62
C VAL A 291 -34.09 21.36 -81.78
N VAL A 292 -33.88 20.89 -83.01
CA VAL A 292 -34.10 21.66 -84.23
C VAL A 292 -35.18 20.95 -85.04
N PHE A 293 -36.34 21.60 -85.12
CA PHE A 293 -37.49 21.12 -85.87
C PHE A 293 -37.33 21.35 -87.38
N GLY A 294 -37.71 20.37 -88.17
CA GLY A 294 -37.79 20.47 -89.63
C GLY A 294 -37.91 19.10 -90.28
N CYS A 295 -38.07 19.06 -91.60
CA CYS A 295 -38.16 17.79 -92.31
C CYS A 295 -36.84 17.02 -92.27
N THR A 296 -36.84 15.82 -91.69
CA THR A 296 -35.64 14.95 -91.59
C THR A 296 -35.56 13.88 -92.68
N SER A 297 -36.56 13.78 -93.56
CA SER A 297 -36.59 12.82 -94.66
C SER A 297 -35.65 13.26 -95.79
N LEU A 298 -34.62 12.46 -96.09
CA LEU A 298 -33.65 12.75 -97.16
C LEU A 298 -34.27 12.81 -98.57
N THR A 299 -35.46 12.25 -98.76
CA THR A 299 -36.16 12.22 -100.06
C THR A 299 -37.17 13.34 -100.23
N ALA A 300 -37.46 14.11 -99.17
CA ALA A 300 -38.42 15.21 -99.22
C ALA A 300 -37.82 16.46 -99.89
N LEU A 301 -38.66 17.24 -100.56
CA LEU A 301 -38.26 18.44 -101.29
C LEU A 301 -37.73 19.56 -100.38
N ASN A 302 -38.15 19.58 -99.12
CA ASN A 302 -37.76 20.57 -98.11
C ASN A 302 -36.95 19.95 -96.97
N PHE A 303 -36.18 18.89 -97.25
CA PHE A 303 -35.24 18.30 -96.30
C PHE A 303 -34.35 19.37 -95.65
N ASN A 304 -34.29 19.38 -94.31
CA ASN A 304 -33.44 20.27 -93.54
C ASN A 304 -32.30 19.48 -92.90
N VAL A 305 -31.07 19.67 -93.40
CA VAL A 305 -29.87 18.99 -92.92
C VAL A 305 -29.51 19.31 -91.46
N SER A 306 -30.00 20.43 -90.92
CA SER A 306 -29.77 20.83 -89.53
C SER A 306 -30.89 20.37 -88.58
N ALA A 307 -32.00 19.84 -89.11
CA ALA A 307 -33.08 19.33 -88.28
C ALA A 307 -32.69 17.97 -87.68
N ASN A 308 -32.91 17.82 -86.38
CA ASN A 308 -32.74 16.55 -85.67
C ASN A 308 -34.07 15.95 -85.23
N THR A 309 -35.17 16.72 -85.32
CA THR A 309 -36.50 16.29 -84.90
C THR A 309 -37.50 16.64 -86.00
N ASP A 310 -38.22 15.63 -86.50
CA ASP A 310 -39.25 15.84 -87.50
C ASP A 310 -40.44 16.60 -86.91
N ASN A 311 -40.93 17.60 -87.64
CA ASN A 311 -42.10 18.38 -87.29
C ASN A 311 -43.26 18.16 -88.26
N PHE A 312 -43.20 17.09 -89.06
CA PHE A 312 -44.19 16.73 -90.08
C PHE A 312 -44.34 17.80 -91.17
N SER A 313 -43.34 18.67 -91.36
CA SER A 313 -43.37 19.64 -92.45
C SER A 313 -42.91 19.07 -93.80
N CYS A 314 -42.54 17.78 -93.88
CA CYS A 314 -42.00 17.17 -95.10
C CYS A 314 -42.96 17.26 -96.29
N ILE A 315 -42.44 17.74 -97.42
CA ILE A 315 -43.12 17.78 -98.70
C ILE A 315 -42.55 16.63 -99.54
N GLU A 316 -43.32 15.55 -99.67
CA GLU A 316 -42.93 14.40 -100.48
C GLU A 316 -42.98 14.75 -101.98
N PRO A 317 -42.03 14.25 -102.79
CA PRO A 317 -42.06 14.44 -104.23
C PRO A 317 -43.20 13.63 -104.86
N VAL A 318 -44.09 14.32 -105.57
CA VAL A 318 -45.16 13.74 -106.39
C VAL A 318 -44.83 14.08 -107.85
N TYR A 319 -44.46 13.04 -108.58
CA TYR A 319 -44.01 13.10 -109.96
C TYR A 319 -45.18 13.22 -110.94
N GLY A 320 -45.06 14.13 -111.91
CA GLY A 320 -45.98 14.26 -113.03
C GLY A 320 -45.73 15.53 -113.81
N CYS A 321 -46.64 15.86 -114.74
CA CYS A 321 -46.52 17.10 -115.49
C CYS A 321 -46.93 18.32 -114.66
N ILE A 322 -45.99 19.21 -114.37
CA ILE A 322 -46.21 20.44 -113.57
C ILE A 322 -46.52 21.69 -114.42
N GLU A 323 -46.47 21.57 -115.73
CA GLU A 323 -46.70 22.69 -116.64
C GLU A 323 -48.19 22.86 -116.92
N SER A 324 -48.76 23.99 -116.49
CA SER A 324 -50.21 24.24 -116.52
C SER A 324 -50.83 24.30 -117.93
N PHE A 325 -50.00 24.33 -118.98
CA PHE A 325 -50.43 24.36 -120.39
C PHE A 325 -50.32 23.01 -121.09
N ALA A 326 -49.86 21.96 -120.39
CA ALA A 326 -49.86 20.60 -120.92
C ALA A 326 -51.23 19.93 -120.78
N LEU A 327 -51.55 19.00 -121.69
CA LEU A 327 -52.81 18.25 -121.70
C LEU A 327 -52.98 17.31 -120.50
N ASN A 328 -51.89 16.82 -119.93
CA ASN A 328 -51.84 15.93 -118.77
C ASN A 328 -51.28 16.63 -117.52
N TYR A 329 -51.49 17.94 -117.40
CA TYR A 329 -51.14 18.70 -116.20
C TYR A 329 -51.71 18.05 -114.93
N CYS A 330 -50.84 17.83 -113.94
CA CYS A 330 -51.16 17.23 -112.67
C CYS A 330 -51.13 18.29 -111.56
N ASP A 331 -52.30 18.69 -111.08
CA ASP A 331 -52.48 19.72 -110.04
C ASP A 331 -51.88 19.32 -108.67
N SER A 332 -51.80 18.02 -108.40
CA SER A 332 -51.20 17.48 -107.17
C SER A 332 -49.70 17.17 -107.29
N CYS A 333 -49.10 17.35 -108.46
CA CYS A 333 -47.70 17.04 -108.70
C CYS A 333 -46.81 18.25 -108.42
N ASN A 334 -45.66 18.02 -107.79
CA ASN A 334 -44.73 19.07 -107.38
C ASN A 334 -43.30 18.83 -107.94
N VAL A 335 -43.09 17.73 -108.66
CA VAL A 335 -41.85 17.43 -109.39
C VAL A 335 -42.18 17.05 -110.82
N GLY A 336 -41.55 17.73 -111.79
CA GLY A 336 -41.62 17.36 -113.20
C GLY A 336 -40.95 16.01 -113.46
N ASP A 337 -41.63 15.11 -114.17
CA ASP A 337 -41.14 13.79 -114.56
C ASP A 337 -40.98 13.63 -116.08
N ASP A 338 -40.96 14.75 -116.80
CA ASP A 338 -40.93 14.84 -118.26
C ASP A 338 -42.10 14.13 -118.97
N SER A 339 -43.19 13.82 -118.26
CA SER A 339 -44.39 13.21 -118.85
C SER A 339 -45.29 14.20 -119.61
N CYS A 340 -44.97 15.50 -119.63
CA CYS A 340 -45.83 16.53 -120.22
C CYS A 340 -46.12 16.29 -121.71
N VAL A 341 -47.41 16.24 -122.04
CA VAL A 341 -47.93 16.15 -123.40
C VAL A 341 -48.45 17.52 -123.81
N TYR A 342 -47.74 18.18 -124.72
CA TYR A 342 -48.12 19.50 -125.18
C TYR A 342 -49.20 19.45 -126.26
N PRO A 343 -50.09 20.45 -126.31
CA PRO A 343 -51.04 20.61 -127.40
C PRO A 343 -50.31 20.84 -128.73
N ILE A 344 -50.45 19.93 -129.68
CA ILE A 344 -50.04 20.09 -131.07
C ILE A 344 -51.33 20.30 -131.87
N LEU A 345 -51.52 21.53 -132.30
CA LEU A 345 -52.67 21.96 -133.09
C LEU A 345 -52.57 21.44 -134.53
N GLY A 346 -53.69 20.97 -135.06
CA GLY A 346 -53.85 20.60 -136.46
C GLY A 346 -55.03 19.65 -136.63
N CYS A 347 -55.37 19.32 -137.87
CA CYS A 347 -56.50 18.43 -138.12
C CYS A 347 -56.25 17.01 -137.60
N THR A 348 -57.06 16.53 -136.66
CA THR A 348 -56.96 15.18 -136.07
C THR A 348 -57.83 14.13 -136.77
N GLN A 349 -58.63 14.53 -137.76
CA GLN A 349 -59.55 13.63 -138.45
C GLN A 349 -58.84 12.90 -139.60
N GLU A 350 -58.65 11.58 -139.48
CA GLU A 350 -57.94 10.76 -140.48
C GLU A 350 -58.55 10.84 -141.89
N SER A 351 -59.83 11.16 -142.01
CA SER A 351 -60.56 11.29 -143.28
C SER A 351 -60.44 12.67 -143.95
N SER A 352 -59.70 13.62 -143.37
CA SER A 352 -59.53 14.98 -143.90
C SER A 352 -58.27 15.14 -144.75
N LEU A 353 -58.31 16.02 -145.76
CA LEU A 353 -57.18 16.23 -146.69
C LEU A 353 -55.89 16.74 -146.02
N ASN A 354 -56.02 17.49 -144.92
CA ASN A 354 -54.91 18.06 -144.16
C ASN A 354 -54.73 17.40 -142.79
N TYR A 355 -55.15 16.13 -142.64
CA TYR A 355 -54.88 15.32 -141.45
C TYR A 355 -53.40 15.35 -141.08
N SER A 356 -53.10 15.62 -139.80
CA SER A 356 -51.76 15.55 -139.23
C SER A 356 -51.69 14.47 -138.16
N ALA A 357 -50.93 13.41 -138.42
CA ALA A 357 -50.69 12.34 -137.44
C ALA A 357 -49.93 12.81 -136.19
N LEU A 358 -49.37 14.02 -136.20
CA LEU A 358 -48.70 14.64 -135.05
C LEU A 358 -49.63 15.57 -134.26
N ALA A 359 -50.78 15.95 -134.81
CA ALA A 359 -51.75 16.78 -134.10
C ALA A 359 -52.49 15.95 -133.04
N ASN A 360 -52.60 16.49 -131.83
CA ASN A 360 -53.33 15.87 -130.72
C ASN A 360 -54.50 16.74 -130.23
N ILE A 361 -54.66 17.95 -130.80
CA ILE A 361 -55.81 18.83 -130.63
C ILE A 361 -56.25 19.32 -132.00
N ASP A 362 -57.53 19.11 -132.32
CA ASP A 362 -58.14 19.68 -133.52
C ASP A 362 -58.23 21.20 -133.41
N ASP A 363 -57.63 21.90 -134.37
CA ASP A 363 -57.69 23.36 -134.47
C ASP A 363 -58.81 23.85 -135.40
N GLY A 364 -59.64 22.93 -135.89
CA GLY A 364 -60.73 23.23 -136.82
C GLY A 364 -60.25 23.48 -138.24
N SER A 365 -58.98 23.19 -138.55
CA SER A 365 -58.44 23.34 -139.91
C SER A 365 -58.85 22.21 -140.87
N CYS A 366 -59.55 21.16 -140.41
CA CYS A 366 -59.89 19.99 -141.23
C CYS A 366 -60.67 20.35 -142.52
N ILE A 367 -60.19 19.86 -143.67
CA ILE A 367 -60.79 20.06 -144.99
C ILE A 367 -61.54 18.80 -145.44
N GLU A 368 -62.86 18.91 -145.65
CA GLU A 368 -63.72 17.81 -146.13
C GLU A 368 -63.55 17.51 -147.63
N ILE A 369 -63.68 16.23 -148.02
CA ILE A 369 -63.67 15.79 -149.42
C ILE A 369 -65.12 15.78 -149.95
N VAL A 370 -65.40 16.52 -151.04
CA VAL A 370 -66.72 16.55 -151.70
C VAL A 370 -66.62 15.92 -153.10
N ASP A 371 -67.36 14.82 -153.34
CA ASP A 371 -67.38 14.08 -154.61
C ASP A 371 -68.56 14.51 -155.51
N GLY A 372 -68.34 14.73 -156.81
CA GLY A 372 -69.32 15.34 -157.71
C GLY A 372 -69.47 14.61 -159.05
N MET A 373 -70.57 13.86 -159.23
CA MET A 373 -71.04 13.25 -160.48
C MET A 373 -72.19 14.08 -161.10
N TYR A 374 -72.16 14.44 -162.39
CA TYR A 374 -73.38 14.74 -163.20
C TYR A 374 -73.19 14.42 -164.70
N THR A 375 -74.33 14.20 -165.37
CA THR A 375 -74.66 13.29 -166.48
C THR A 375 -74.70 13.89 -167.92
N ILE A 376 -74.71 13.00 -168.94
CA ILE A 376 -74.78 13.22 -170.42
C ILE A 376 -76.23 13.38 -170.92
N PHE A 377 -76.51 14.21 -171.96
CA PHE A 377 -77.43 13.89 -173.07
C PHE A 377 -77.17 14.73 -174.35
N SER A 378 -77.44 14.09 -175.49
CA SER A 378 -77.27 14.46 -176.90
C SER A 378 -78.59 14.84 -177.59
N PHE A 379 -78.54 15.75 -178.59
CA PHE A 379 -79.09 15.58 -179.95
C PHE A 379 -78.44 16.60 -180.90
#